data_AF-A0A9W5MZA1-F1
#
_entry.id   AF-A0A9W5MZA1-F1
#
_cell.length_a   1.000
_cell.length_b   1.000
_cell.length_c   1.000
_cell.angle_alpha   90.00
_cell.angle_beta   90.00
_cell.angle_gamma   90.00
#
_symmetry.space_group_name_H-M   'P 1'
#
loop_
_entity.id
_entity.type
_entity.pdbx_description
1 polymer ?
#
loop_
_entity_poly.entity_id
_entity_poly.type
_entity_poly.pdbx_seq_one_letter_code
_entity_poly.pdbx_strand_id
1 'polypeptide(L)'
;MNNKLLSYYNKELTFLKEMGKEFAAQYPKIASRLALDTTDIPDPYVERLLEGVSFLTARTQLKLDAEYPRFVQRILEVVYPDFINQKTGCSYCQSRAY
;
A
#
# COMPACT_ATOMS: atom_id res chain seq x y z
N MET A 1 -11.29 2.49 -15.64
CA MET A 1 -10.98 2.69 -14.20
C MET A 1 -9.86 1.73 -13.79
N ASN A 2 -8.90 2.17 -12.98
CA ASN A 2 -7.71 1.37 -12.64
C ASN A 2 -8.09 0.16 -11.77
N ASN A 3 -8.09 -1.05 -12.35
CA ASN A 3 -8.41 -2.31 -11.66
C ASN A 3 -7.55 -2.51 -10.39
N LYS A 4 -6.30 -2.03 -10.43
CA LYS A 4 -5.39 -2.02 -9.27
C LYS A 4 -5.95 -1.23 -8.08
N LEU A 5 -6.43 -0.01 -8.30
CA LEU A 5 -6.94 0.84 -7.20
C LEU A 5 -8.13 0.18 -6.50
N LEU A 6 -9.03 -0.45 -7.27
CA LEU A 6 -10.17 -1.17 -6.71
C LEU A 6 -9.74 -2.35 -5.84
N SER A 7 -8.69 -3.08 -6.25
CA SER A 7 -8.13 -4.17 -5.45
C SER A 7 -7.55 -3.67 -4.13
N TYR A 8 -6.76 -2.58 -4.14
CA TYR A 8 -6.24 -1.97 -2.91
C TYR A 8 -7.37 -1.45 -2.01
N TYR A 9 -8.36 -0.77 -2.59
CA TYR A 9 -9.52 -0.27 -1.86
C TYR A 9 -10.26 -1.39 -1.11
N ASN A 10 -10.58 -2.49 -1.80
CA ASN A 10 -11.28 -3.61 -1.17
C ASN A 10 -10.41 -4.27 -0.08
N LYS A 11 -9.10 -4.40 -0.32
CA LYS A 11 -8.17 -4.94 0.67
C LYS A 11 -8.12 -4.08 1.94
N GLU A 12 -8.01 -2.77 1.79
CA GLU A 12 -8.00 -1.80 2.89
C GLU A 12 -9.34 -1.76 3.63
N LEU A 13 -10.45 -1.85 2.91
CA LEU A 13 -11.79 -1.88 3.51
C LEU A 13 -11.99 -3.13 4.38
N THR A 14 -11.58 -4.30 3.88
CA THR A 14 -11.63 -5.55 4.66
C THR A 14 -10.71 -5.45 5.88
N PHE A 15 -9.49 -4.95 5.71
CA PHE A 15 -8.55 -4.76 6.80
C PHE A 15 -9.09 -3.85 7.90
N LEU A 16 -9.69 -2.70 7.55
CA LEU A 16 -10.30 -1.80 8.52
C LEU A 16 -11.48 -2.45 9.26
N LYS A 17 -12.29 -3.27 8.58
CA LYS A 17 -13.39 -4.00 9.21
C LYS A 17 -12.87 -5.06 10.20
N GLU A 18 -11.83 -5.79 9.85
CA GLU A 18 -11.21 -6.79 10.73
C GLU A 18 -10.54 -6.14 11.95
N MET A 19 -9.73 -5.10 11.73
CA MET A 19 -9.11 -4.32 12.80
C MET A 19 -10.16 -3.65 13.70
N GLY A 20 -11.27 -3.18 13.12
CA GLY A 20 -12.39 -2.61 13.87
C GLY A 20 -13.02 -3.63 14.82
N LYS A 21 -13.17 -4.89 14.39
CA LYS A 21 -13.68 -5.98 15.23
C LYS A 21 -12.72 -6.32 16.37
N GLU A 22 -11.42 -6.38 16.09
CA GLU A 22 -10.40 -6.60 17.12
C GLU A 22 -10.40 -5.47 18.16
N PHE A 23 -10.49 -4.22 17.69
CA PHE A 23 -10.61 -3.04 18.56
C PHE A 23 -11.88 -3.11 19.42
N ALA A 24 -13.01 -3.54 18.84
CA ALA A 24 -14.26 -3.70 19.57
C ALA A 24 -14.19 -4.77 20.66
N ALA A 25 -13.50 -5.88 20.39
CA ALA A 25 -13.27 -6.93 21.37
C ALA A 25 -12.40 -6.45 22.56
N GLN A 26 -11.39 -5.61 22.29
CA GLN A 26 -10.50 -5.08 23.33
C GLN A 26 -11.14 -3.94 24.15
N TYR A 27 -11.93 -3.08 23.50
CA TYR A 27 -12.48 -1.85 24.11
C TYR A 27 -14.00 -1.74 23.92
N PRO A 28 -14.79 -2.63 24.54
CA PRO A 28 -16.23 -2.71 24.30
C PRO A 28 -16.98 -1.42 24.69
N LYS A 29 -16.52 -0.70 25.72
CA LYS A 29 -17.12 0.58 26.15
C LYS A 29 -17.00 1.69 25.10
N ILE A 30 -15.93 1.69 24.30
CA ILE A 30 -15.67 2.70 23.29
C ILE A 30 -16.32 2.26 21.98
N ALA A 31 -16.21 0.98 21.64
CA ALA A 31 -16.78 0.42 20.43
C ALA A 31 -18.32 0.45 20.42
N SER A 32 -18.97 0.30 21.58
CA SER A 32 -20.43 0.45 21.68
C SER A 32 -20.91 1.87 21.36
N ARG A 33 -20.08 2.90 21.61
CA ARG A 33 -20.38 4.28 21.24
C ARG A 33 -20.22 4.54 19.74
N LEU A 34 -19.35 3.76 19.10
CA LEU A 34 -19.03 3.88 17.68
C LEU A 34 -19.75 2.81 16.83
N ALA A 35 -20.60 2.01 17.46
CA ALA A 35 -21.34 0.90 16.87
C ALA A 35 -20.47 -0.06 16.02
N LEU A 36 -19.28 -0.39 16.55
CA LEU A 36 -18.33 -1.32 15.93
C LEU A 36 -18.45 -2.76 16.46
N ASP A 37 -19.41 -3.02 17.35
CA ASP A 37 -19.60 -4.33 17.99
C ASP A 37 -20.39 -5.32 17.11
N THR A 38 -21.16 -4.83 16.14
CA THR A 38 -21.98 -5.63 15.24
C THR A 38 -21.31 -5.89 13.89
N THR A 39 -21.67 -7.01 13.26
CA THR A 39 -21.17 -7.40 11.93
C THR A 39 -21.47 -6.35 10.87
N ASP A 40 -22.61 -5.66 11.02
CA ASP A 40 -23.04 -4.54 10.19
C ASP A 40 -22.96 -3.26 11.01
N ILE A 41 -22.33 -2.22 10.45
CA ILE A 41 -22.24 -0.91 11.08
C ILE A 41 -23.62 -0.24 10.90
N PRO A 42 -24.37 0.03 11.97
CA PRO A 42 -25.74 0.51 11.85
C PRO A 42 -25.81 1.98 11.38
N ASP A 43 -24.73 2.73 11.51
CA ASP A 43 -24.66 4.14 11.07
C ASP A 43 -24.07 4.28 9.66
N PRO A 44 -24.87 4.73 8.66
CA PRO A 44 -24.39 4.98 7.30
C PRO A 44 -23.25 5.99 7.22
N TYR A 45 -23.15 6.94 8.16
CA TYR A 45 -22.10 7.95 8.15
C TYR A 45 -20.74 7.35 8.54
N VAL A 46 -20.73 6.44 9.51
CA VAL A 46 -19.51 5.73 9.94
C VAL A 46 -19.04 4.78 8.84
N GLU A 47 -19.96 4.07 8.19
CA GLU A 47 -19.64 3.22 7.04
C GLU A 47 -18.99 4.05 5.91
N ARG A 48 -19.59 5.17 5.51
CA ARG A 48 -19.02 6.08 4.50
C ARG A 48 -17.71 6.72 4.92
N LEU A 49 -17.50 6.95 6.22
CA LEU A 49 -16.21 7.42 6.73
C LEU A 49 -15.13 6.36 6.56
N LEU A 50 -15.41 5.10 6.90
CA LEU A 50 -14.47 4.00 6.73
C LEU A 50 -14.15 3.74 5.25
N GLU A 51 -15.14 3.84 4.37
CA GLU A 51 -14.93 3.80 2.91
C GLU A 51 -14.08 4.98 2.42
N GLY A 52 -14.30 6.18 2.94
CA GLY A 52 -13.47 7.34 2.63
C GLY A 52 -12.02 7.16 3.08
N VAL A 53 -11.81 6.63 4.28
CA VAL A 53 -10.47 6.34 4.83
C VAL A 53 -9.79 5.24 4.02
N SER A 54 -10.47 4.14 3.69
CA SER A 54 -9.89 3.06 2.88
C SER A 54 -9.52 3.53 1.47
N PHE A 55 -10.29 4.46 0.89
CA PHE A 55 -9.94 5.07 -0.39
C PHE A 55 -8.65 5.91 -0.31
N LEU A 56 -8.48 6.69 0.76
CA LEU A 56 -7.28 7.50 0.98
C LEU A 56 -6.05 6.62 1.26
N THR A 57 -6.19 5.58 2.09
CA THR A 57 -5.09 4.65 2.39
C THR A 57 -4.71 3.84 1.15
N ALA A 58 -5.68 3.32 0.39
CA ALA A 58 -5.43 2.60 -0.85
C ALA A 58 -4.66 3.44 -1.88
N ARG A 59 -4.98 4.74 -2.00
CA ARG A 59 -4.26 5.65 -2.89
C ARG A 59 -2.83 5.91 -2.41
N THR A 60 -2.63 5.99 -1.10
CA THR A 60 -1.31 6.16 -0.50
C THR A 60 -0.45 4.92 -0.71
N GLN A 61 -1.00 3.73 -0.44
CA GLN A 61 -0.33 2.45 -0.64
C GLN A 61 0.09 2.25 -2.10
N LEU A 62 -0.81 2.56 -3.04
CA LEU A 62 -0.51 2.47 -4.47
C LEU A 62 0.66 3.38 -4.88
N LYS A 63 0.74 4.59 -4.31
CA LYS A 63 1.87 5.51 -4.56
C LYS A 63 3.17 5.00 -3.95
N LEU A 64 3.11 4.49 -2.72
CA LEU A 64 4.27 3.91 -2.03
C LEU A 64 4.84 2.73 -2.81
N ASP A 65 4.00 1.79 -3.23
CA ASP A 65 4.42 0.61 -3.98
C ASP A 65 5.04 0.98 -5.34
N ALA A 66 4.60 2.09 -5.96
CA ALA A 66 5.19 2.60 -7.19
C ALA A 66 6.57 3.24 -7.00
N GLU A 67 6.82 3.87 -5.85
CA GLU A 67 8.08 4.56 -5.56
C GLU A 67 9.14 3.64 -4.91
N TYR A 68 8.70 2.59 -4.23
CA TYR A 68 9.55 1.67 -3.49
C TYR A 68 10.75 1.08 -4.28
N PRO A 69 10.58 0.59 -5.53
CA PRO A 69 11.72 0.05 -6.30
C PRO A 69 12.78 1.11 -6.59
N ARG A 70 12.37 2.35 -6.83
CA ARG A 70 13.27 3.48 -7.11
C ARG A 70 14.01 3.91 -5.86
N PHE A 71 13.37 3.79 -4.70
CA PHE A 71 14.00 4.05 -3.41
C PHE A 71 15.08 3.01 -3.10
N VAL A 72 14.77 1.71 -3.23
CA VAL A 72 15.73 0.62 -3.01
C VAL A 72 16.91 0.70 -3.98
N GLN A 73 16.64 0.99 -5.27
CA GLN A 73 17.70 1.17 -6.26
C GLN A 73 18.70 2.26 -5.85
N ARG A 74 18.21 3.42 -5.38
CA ARG A 74 19.07 4.53 -4.93
C ARG A 74 19.91 4.18 -3.71
N ILE A 75 19.38 3.42 -2.76
CA ILE A 75 20.18 2.96 -1.61
C ILE A 75 21.27 2.00 -2.08
N LEU A 76 20.91 1.08 -2.99
CA LEU A 76 21.86 0.13 -3.56
C LEU A 76 23.01 0.84 -4.30
N GLU A 77 22.72 1.94 -5.01
CA GLU A 77 23.73 2.75 -5.72
C GLU A 77 24.81 3.30 -4.77
N VAL A 78 24.44 3.60 -3.52
CA VAL A 78 25.36 4.12 -2.50
C VAL A 78 26.15 2.99 -1.82
N VAL A 79 25.49 1.88 -1.49
CA VAL A 79 26.10 0.80 -0.70
C VAL A 79 26.95 -0.13 -1.56
N TYR A 80 26.53 -0.40 -2.80
CA TYR A 80 27.23 -1.32 -3.69
C TYR A 80 27.06 -0.90 -5.17
N PRO A 81 27.86 0.07 -5.65
CA PRO A 81 27.72 0.64 -6.99
C PRO A 81 27.97 -0.38 -8.12
N ASP A 82 28.80 -1.39 -7.90
CA ASP A 82 29.21 -2.34 -8.93
C ASP A 82 28.10 -3.33 -9.36
N PHE A 83 27.09 -3.57 -8.53
CA PHE A 83 25.99 -4.49 -8.85
C PHE A 83 25.02 -3.91 -9.89
N ILE A 84 24.94 -2.58 -9.99
CA ILE A 84 23.97 -1.88 -10.83
C ILE A 84 24.64 -1.40 -12.13
N ASN A 85 25.97 -1.20 -12.10
CA ASN A 85 26.80 -0.82 -13.25
C ASN A 85 27.13 -1.98 -14.20
N GLN A 86 26.75 -3.22 -13.87
CA GLN A 86 26.99 -4.39 -14.74
C GLN A 86 26.17 -4.40 -16.05
N LYS A 87 25.37 -3.36 -16.34
CA LYS A 87 24.69 -3.21 -17.64
C LYS A 87 25.48 -2.49 -18.73
N THR A 88 26.69 -1.99 -18.46
CA THR A 88 27.55 -1.37 -19.50
C THR A 88 28.89 -2.10 -19.64
N GLY A 89 28.82 -3.39 -19.97
CA GLY A 89 29.99 -4.21 -20.29
C GLY A 89 30.30 -4.38 -21.79
N CYS A 90 29.46 -3.88 -22.70
CA CYS A 90 29.68 -4.09 -24.14
C CYS A 90 29.19 -2.92 -25.00
N SER A 91 29.82 -1.74 -24.87
CA SER A 91 29.80 -0.70 -25.92
C SER A 91 31.16 -0.50 -26.57
N TYR A 92 32.26 -0.96 -25.96
CA TYR A 92 33.63 -0.80 -26.47
C TYR A 92 34.15 -2.00 -27.28
N CYS A 93 33.41 -3.11 -27.36
CA CYS A 93 33.81 -4.28 -28.16
C CYS A 93 33.33 -4.23 -29.62
N GLN A 94 32.56 -3.20 -30.03
CA GLN A 94 32.04 -3.11 -31.39
C GLN A 94 32.90 -2.24 -32.35
N SER A 95 33.91 -1.52 -31.85
CA SER A 95 34.70 -0.58 -32.67
C SER A 95 36.08 -1.12 -33.10
N ARG A 96 36.34 -2.43 -33.00
CA ARG A 96 37.66 -2.99 -33.30
C ARG A 96 37.64 -4.20 -34.25
N ALA A 97 36.58 -4.32 -35.04
CA ALA A 97 36.44 -5.39 -36.03
C ALA A 97 35.90 -4.85 -37.37
N TYR A 98 36.47 -3.77 -37.91
CA TYR A 98 36.48 -3.43 -39.34
C TYR A 98 37.68 -2.51 -39.63
#